data_AF-A0A7S3ZCT0-F1
#
_entry.id   AF-A0A7S3ZCT0-F1
#
_cell.length_a   1.000
_cell.length_b   1.000
_cell.length_c   1.000
_cell.angle_alpha   90.00
_cell.angle_beta   90.00
_cell.angle_gamma   90.00
#
_symmetry.space_group_name_H-M   'P 1'
#
loop_
_entity.id
_entity.type
_entity.pdbx_description
1 polymer ?
#
loop_
_entity_poly.entity_id
_entity_poly.type
_entity_poly.pdbx_seq_one_letter_code
_entity_poly.pdbx_strand_id
1 'polypeptide(L)'
;IAEPFPQSACKRPNHGRRPRRLNIGVMKSPVEEVKESGSGVEVNGKFYDNSVDGVQEIIALMRKIEAGDVELAKSKGGSNDPTKPLLREKEENCLSAYFNRWKHKRDAPYLQSTNVVVWSWIGSFLGIAVLCYIHYEVCLKYTENLIFIVGSFGAQAVLLFAAPKAPLAQPWNAVIGNGVSAFAGICAWHIVGDGLGVMWLAGALAVSIAIVFMHWTNSLHPPGGATALIAVMEMKRVHELSFLYILFPAMLASMVHVAVALVVNNISADPLRSYPMTWIPFNMKPKTK
;
A
#
# COMPACT_ATOMS: atom_id res chain seq x y z
N ILE A 1 6.79 -20.68 -35.21
CA ILE A 1 6.31 -19.46 -35.90
C ILE A 1 5.16 -18.92 -35.06
N ALA A 2 5.43 -17.92 -34.23
CA ALA A 2 4.46 -17.22 -33.39
C ALA A 2 4.98 -15.79 -33.19
N GLU A 3 4.16 -14.81 -33.51
CA GLU A 3 4.51 -13.39 -33.58
C GLU A 3 4.77 -12.74 -32.21
N PRO A 4 5.65 -11.70 -32.13
CA PRO A 4 5.85 -10.92 -30.93
C PRO A 4 4.83 -9.77 -30.80
N PHE A 5 4.35 -9.56 -29.57
CA PHE A 5 3.47 -8.46 -29.15
C PHE A 5 3.98 -7.06 -29.58
N PRO A 6 3.11 -6.12 -29.99
CA PRO A 6 3.52 -4.77 -30.34
C PRO A 6 3.83 -3.95 -29.08
N GLN A 7 5.09 -3.50 -28.96
CA GLN A 7 5.51 -2.50 -28.00
C GLN A 7 5.12 -1.11 -28.51
N SER A 8 4.07 -0.51 -27.94
CA SER A 8 3.79 0.90 -28.15
C SER A 8 4.85 1.75 -27.42
N ALA A 9 5.75 2.34 -28.21
CA ALA A 9 6.81 3.23 -27.76
C ALA A 9 6.25 4.51 -27.13
N CYS A 10 6.34 4.63 -25.81
CA CYS A 10 6.23 5.92 -25.13
C CYS A 10 7.62 6.58 -25.15
N LYS A 11 7.81 7.54 -26.06
CA LYS A 11 9.02 8.38 -26.13
C LYS A 11 9.20 9.12 -24.80
N ARG A 12 10.28 8.79 -24.07
CA ARG A 12 10.71 9.56 -22.90
C ARG A 12 11.32 10.90 -23.35
N PRO A 13 10.94 12.04 -22.74
CA PRO A 13 11.73 13.26 -22.87
C PRO A 13 13.04 13.10 -22.10
N ASN A 14 14.13 13.48 -22.77
CA ASN A 14 15.49 13.44 -22.27
C ASN A 14 15.72 14.61 -21.31
N HIS A 15 15.76 14.37 -19.99
CA HIS A 15 16.19 15.38 -19.02
C HIS A 15 17.20 14.80 -18.04
N GLY A 16 18.46 14.88 -18.43
CA GLY A 16 19.55 14.97 -17.47
C GLY A 16 19.48 16.32 -16.77
N ARG A 17 19.10 16.32 -15.49
CA ARG A 17 19.44 17.32 -14.45
C ARG A 17 19.06 16.73 -13.09
N ARG A 18 20.04 16.74 -12.17
CA ARG A 18 19.93 16.19 -10.79
C ARG A 18 18.73 16.77 -10.04
N PRO A 19 18.10 16.03 -9.11
CA PRO A 19 17.03 16.58 -8.28
C PRO A 19 17.61 17.67 -7.37
N ARG A 20 17.20 18.93 -7.57
CA ARG A 20 17.41 20.01 -6.62
C ARG A 20 16.50 19.77 -5.41
N ARG A 21 17.05 19.98 -4.21
CA ARG A 21 16.36 19.92 -2.92
C ARG A 21 15.05 20.71 -2.99
N LEU A 22 13.94 20.09 -2.62
CA LEU A 22 12.68 20.79 -2.34
C LEU A 22 12.90 21.62 -1.06
N ASN A 23 13.11 22.92 -1.21
CA ASN A 23 12.92 23.86 -0.11
C ASN A 23 11.41 24.03 0.07
N ILE A 24 10.89 23.62 1.22
CA ILE A 24 9.53 23.93 1.67
C ILE A 24 9.50 25.45 1.91
N GLY A 25 9.11 26.19 0.88
CA GLY A 25 8.85 27.62 0.96
C GLY A 25 7.50 27.86 1.63
N VAL A 26 7.55 28.48 2.80
CA VAL A 26 6.42 29.02 3.55
C VAL A 26 5.48 29.80 2.60
N MET A 27 4.18 29.50 2.66
CA MET A 27 3.12 30.30 2.02
C MET A 27 3.29 31.77 2.42
N LYS A 28 3.72 32.62 1.48
CA LYS A 28 3.69 34.07 1.65
C LYS A 28 2.31 34.59 1.26
N SER A 29 1.65 35.30 2.17
CA SER A 29 0.41 36.02 1.91
C SER A 29 0.61 37.10 0.83
N PRO A 30 -0.43 37.47 0.06
CA PRO A 30 -0.34 38.44 -1.03
C PRO A 30 -0.32 39.87 -0.47
N VAL A 31 0.83 40.30 0.08
CA VAL A 31 1.10 41.71 0.36
C VAL A 31 2.58 41.94 0.02
N GLU A 32 2.85 42.32 -1.23
CA GLU A 32 4.18 42.77 -1.65
C GLU A 32 4.26 44.31 -1.50
N GLU A 33 5.13 44.75 -0.57
CA GLU A 33 5.55 46.12 -0.26
C GLU A 33 4.49 47.15 0.17
N VAL A 34 4.36 47.35 1.49
CA VAL A 34 3.87 48.59 2.10
C VAL A 34 5.10 49.35 2.61
N LYS A 35 5.30 50.59 2.15
CA LYS A 35 6.35 51.49 2.68
C LYS A 35 5.68 52.64 3.43
N GLU A 36 6.01 52.76 4.72
CA GLU A 36 5.57 53.88 5.54
C GLU A 36 6.56 55.05 5.40
N SER A 37 6.03 56.22 5.05
CA SER A 37 6.75 57.49 5.13
C SER A 37 5.98 58.41 6.08
N GLY A 38 6.67 59.29 6.80
CA GLY A 38 6.07 60.16 7.84
C GLY A 38 4.93 61.07 7.38
N SER A 39 4.62 61.11 6.07
CA SER A 39 3.53 61.88 5.46
C SER A 39 2.44 61.03 4.76
N GLY A 40 2.48 59.70 4.80
CA GLY A 40 1.49 58.82 4.14
C GLY A 40 1.95 57.38 3.86
N VAL A 41 1.08 56.56 3.27
CA VAL A 41 1.33 55.14 2.96
C VAL A 41 1.30 54.92 1.44
N GLU A 42 2.31 54.23 0.91
CA GLU A 42 2.33 53.82 -0.50
C GLU A 42 1.96 52.34 -0.65
N VAL A 43 0.97 52.04 -1.51
CA VAL A 43 0.52 50.68 -1.81
C VAL A 43 0.54 50.46 -3.33
N ASN A 44 1.30 49.46 -3.80
CA ASN A 44 1.46 49.14 -5.23
C ASN A 44 1.80 50.34 -6.14
N GLY A 45 2.65 51.27 -5.65
CA GLY A 45 3.09 52.43 -6.42
C GLY A 45 2.14 53.65 -6.42
N LYS A 46 1.06 53.61 -5.62
CA LYS A 46 0.19 54.78 -5.36
C LYS A 46 0.38 55.29 -3.94
N PHE A 47 0.62 56.58 -3.80
CA PHE A 47 0.79 57.26 -2.52
C PHE A 47 -0.56 57.78 -2.00
N TYR A 48 -0.86 57.45 -0.75
CA TYR A 48 -2.04 57.92 -0.03
C TYR A 48 -1.58 58.76 1.16
N ASP A 49 -2.08 59.98 1.25
CA ASP A 49 -1.76 60.86 2.38
C ASP A 49 -2.59 60.50 3.62
N ASN A 50 -2.23 61.09 4.76
CA ASN A 50 -2.94 60.88 6.02
C ASN A 50 -4.19 61.78 6.16
N SER A 51 -4.72 62.33 5.06
CA SER A 51 -5.98 63.09 5.08
C SER A 51 -7.19 62.15 5.22
N VAL A 52 -8.34 62.69 5.63
CA VAL A 52 -9.58 61.90 5.79
C VAL A 52 -9.97 61.23 4.46
N ASP A 53 -9.73 61.89 3.34
CA ASP A 53 -10.04 61.36 2.00
C ASP A 53 -9.10 60.22 1.60
N GLY A 54 -7.79 60.34 1.91
CA GLY A 54 -6.79 59.29 1.66
C GLY A 54 -7.07 58.00 2.43
N VAL A 55 -7.49 58.12 3.70
CA VAL A 55 -7.87 56.95 4.52
C VAL A 55 -9.15 56.28 4.00
N GLN A 56 -10.14 57.05 3.51
CA GLN A 56 -11.36 56.48 2.92
C GLN A 56 -11.07 55.72 1.62
N GLU A 57 -10.13 56.19 0.80
CA GLU A 57 -9.72 55.46 -0.41
C GLU A 57 -9.04 54.13 -0.08
N ILE A 58 -8.19 54.07 0.94
CA ILE A 58 -7.55 52.82 1.39
C ILE A 58 -8.60 51.83 1.90
N ILE A 59 -9.56 52.28 2.71
CA ILE A 59 -10.64 51.42 3.23
C ILE A 59 -11.52 50.90 2.09
N ALA A 60 -11.83 51.74 1.10
CA ALA A 60 -12.57 51.33 -0.09
C ALA A 60 -11.78 50.31 -0.94
N LEU A 61 -10.46 50.46 -1.03
CA LEU A 61 -9.58 49.52 -1.73
C LEU A 61 -9.53 48.17 -1.00
N MET A 62 -9.38 48.17 0.33
CA MET A 62 -9.41 46.94 1.13
C MET A 62 -10.75 46.22 1.01
N ARG A 63 -11.88 46.95 1.06
CA ARG A 63 -13.21 46.34 0.86
C ARG A 63 -13.39 45.74 -0.53
N LYS A 64 -12.81 46.33 -1.59
CA LYS A 64 -12.84 45.75 -2.94
C LYS A 64 -12.01 44.46 -3.06
N ILE A 65 -10.89 44.39 -2.34
CA ILE A 65 -10.05 43.19 -2.28
C ILE A 65 -10.75 42.09 -1.49
N GLU A 66 -11.41 42.43 -0.38
CA GLU A 66 -12.16 41.51 0.46
C GLU A 66 -13.45 41.00 -0.22
N ALA A 67 -14.06 41.81 -1.10
CA ALA A 67 -15.22 41.44 -1.91
C ALA A 67 -14.89 40.57 -3.14
N GLY A 68 -13.61 40.31 -3.44
CA GLY A 68 -13.22 39.36 -4.49
C GLY A 68 -13.53 39.79 -5.93
N ASP A 69 -13.63 41.10 -6.21
CA ASP A 69 -13.87 41.61 -7.57
C ASP A 69 -12.57 41.59 -8.41
N VAL A 70 -12.37 40.48 -9.12
CA VAL A 70 -11.22 40.20 -10.02
C VAL A 70 -11.30 40.97 -11.36
N GLU A 71 -12.16 41.98 -11.51
CA GLU A 71 -12.40 42.66 -12.79
C GLU A 71 -11.70 44.00 -13.02
N LEU A 72 -10.74 44.41 -12.18
CA LEU A 72 -9.96 45.63 -12.40
C LEU A 72 -8.46 45.40 -12.67
N ALA A 73 -8.08 44.24 -13.22
CA ALA A 73 -6.75 43.98 -13.76
C ALA A 73 -6.73 43.72 -15.28
N LYS A 74 -7.85 43.99 -15.97
CA LYS A 74 -7.95 43.99 -17.44
C LYS A 74 -8.27 45.39 -17.96
N SER A 75 -7.38 46.34 -17.75
CA SER A 75 -7.41 47.58 -18.52
C SER A 75 -6.05 48.25 -18.49
N LYS A 76 -5.47 48.39 -19.70
CA LYS A 76 -4.26 49.14 -20.06
C LYS A 76 -2.92 48.44 -19.79
N GLY A 77 -2.43 47.79 -20.84
CA GLY A 77 -1.04 47.34 -20.93
C GLY A 77 -0.85 46.37 -22.09
N GLY A 78 -1.05 46.85 -23.32
CA GLY A 78 -0.68 46.09 -24.50
C GLY A 78 0.83 45.90 -24.55
N SER A 79 1.28 44.65 -24.42
CA SER A 79 2.47 44.18 -25.12
C SER A 79 2.24 42.72 -25.54
N ASN A 80 2.41 42.45 -26.83
CA ASN A 80 2.39 41.12 -27.40
C ASN A 80 3.65 40.38 -26.94
N ASP A 81 3.58 39.70 -25.80
CA ASP A 81 4.60 38.75 -25.36
C ASP A 81 4.12 37.31 -25.65
N PRO A 82 4.75 36.59 -26.60
CA PRO A 82 4.34 35.24 -27.00
C PRO A 82 4.70 34.16 -25.97
N THR A 83 5.20 34.50 -24.78
CA THR A 83 5.62 33.51 -23.75
C THR A 83 4.60 33.22 -22.65
N LYS A 84 3.37 33.76 -22.71
CA LYS A 84 2.28 33.37 -21.79
C LYS A 84 1.30 32.34 -22.39
N PRO A 85 1.70 31.06 -22.52
CA PRO A 85 0.76 29.96 -22.38
C PRO A 85 1.13 28.90 -21.33
N LEU A 86 1.99 29.20 -20.33
CA LEU A 86 2.55 28.16 -19.45
C LEU A 86 2.26 28.27 -17.94
N LEU A 87 1.35 29.16 -17.50
CA LEU A 87 0.94 29.27 -16.10
C LEU A 87 -0.58 29.13 -15.91
N ARG A 88 -1.21 28.30 -16.75
CA ARG A 88 -2.56 27.74 -16.50
C ARG A 88 -2.40 26.25 -16.24
N GLU A 89 -1.46 25.92 -15.36
CA GLU A 89 -1.15 24.56 -14.97
C GLU A 89 -2.23 24.09 -13.98
N LYS A 90 -3.20 23.34 -14.50
CA LYS A 90 -4.05 22.36 -13.80
C LYS A 90 -4.06 22.50 -12.27
N GLU A 91 -4.94 23.35 -11.74
CA GLU A 91 -5.56 23.10 -10.45
C GLU A 91 -6.53 21.91 -10.60
N GLU A 92 -6.02 20.72 -10.92
CA GLU A 92 -6.80 19.50 -10.74
C GLU A 92 -6.97 19.32 -9.22
N ASN A 93 -8.16 19.63 -8.70
CA ASN A 93 -8.57 19.40 -7.32
C ASN A 93 -7.93 18.12 -6.77
N CYS A 94 -7.09 18.19 -5.74
CA CYS A 94 -6.37 17.03 -5.19
C CYS A 94 -7.32 15.87 -4.83
N LEU A 95 -8.56 16.19 -4.42
CA LEU A 95 -9.64 15.24 -4.21
C LEU A 95 -10.11 14.58 -5.51
N SER A 96 -10.32 15.36 -6.57
CA SER A 96 -10.64 14.82 -7.90
C SER A 96 -9.50 13.95 -8.42
N ALA A 97 -8.24 14.34 -8.22
CA ALA A 97 -7.08 13.52 -8.55
C ALA A 97 -7.01 12.22 -7.71
N TYR A 98 -7.41 12.26 -6.43
CA TYR A 98 -7.51 11.07 -5.58
C TYR A 98 -8.61 10.12 -6.05
N PHE A 99 -9.84 10.61 -6.26
CA PHE A 99 -10.97 9.79 -6.74
C PHE A 99 -10.78 9.31 -8.18
N ASN A 100 -10.10 10.08 -9.04
CA ASN A 100 -9.74 9.63 -10.39
C ASN A 100 -8.75 8.45 -10.37
N ARG A 101 -8.03 8.21 -9.26
CA ARG A 101 -7.21 6.99 -9.11
C ARG A 101 -8.05 5.74 -8.89
N TRP A 102 -9.31 5.87 -8.46
CA TRP A 102 -10.24 4.76 -8.27
C TRP A 102 -10.84 4.25 -9.59
N LYS A 103 -10.71 5.04 -10.68
CA LYS A 103 -11.06 4.58 -12.02
C LYS A 103 -10.12 3.43 -12.43
N HIS A 104 -10.70 2.38 -13.01
CA HIS A 104 -9.95 1.21 -13.44
C HIS A 104 -8.86 1.60 -14.43
N LYS A 105 -7.66 1.05 -14.27
CA LYS A 105 -6.50 1.33 -15.13
C LYS A 105 -6.11 0.15 -16.02
N ARG A 106 -6.80 -0.98 -15.86
CA ARG A 106 -6.54 -2.23 -16.56
C ARG A 106 -7.85 -2.94 -16.81
N ASP A 107 -7.87 -3.73 -17.87
CA ASP A 107 -8.98 -4.61 -18.19
C ASP A 107 -9.06 -5.77 -17.21
N ALA A 108 -10.22 -6.41 -17.18
CA ALA A 108 -10.48 -7.58 -16.36
C ALA A 108 -9.51 -8.73 -16.73
N PRO A 109 -9.10 -9.56 -15.76
CA PRO A 109 -8.27 -10.73 -16.04
C PRO A 109 -9.01 -11.74 -16.95
N TYR A 110 -8.25 -12.45 -17.78
CA TYR A 110 -8.78 -13.49 -18.67
C TYR A 110 -9.23 -14.73 -17.88
N LEU A 111 -10.22 -15.45 -18.44
CA LEU A 111 -10.68 -16.73 -17.91
C LEU A 111 -9.52 -17.73 -17.90
N GLN A 112 -9.32 -18.39 -16.76
CA GLN A 112 -8.28 -19.40 -16.61
C GLN A 112 -8.67 -20.68 -17.37
N SER A 113 -7.68 -21.42 -17.87
CA SER A 113 -7.93 -22.70 -18.54
C SER A 113 -8.51 -23.73 -17.55
N THR A 114 -9.33 -24.66 -18.05
CA THR A 114 -9.94 -25.72 -17.23
C THR A 114 -8.88 -26.53 -16.47
N ASN A 115 -7.73 -26.79 -17.09
CA ASN A 115 -6.60 -27.46 -16.44
C ASN A 115 -6.11 -26.67 -15.22
N VAL A 116 -5.96 -25.35 -15.34
CA VAL A 116 -5.56 -24.51 -14.21
C VAL A 116 -6.58 -24.65 -13.08
N VAL A 117 -7.87 -24.57 -13.37
CA VAL A 117 -8.97 -24.68 -12.40
C VAL A 117 -8.96 -26.04 -11.68
N VAL A 118 -8.91 -27.15 -12.43
CA VAL A 118 -8.95 -28.51 -11.87
C VAL A 118 -7.79 -28.75 -10.92
N TRP A 119 -6.57 -28.42 -11.34
CA TRP A 119 -5.38 -28.57 -10.49
C TRP A 119 -5.36 -27.59 -9.31
N SER A 120 -5.98 -26.41 -9.43
CA SER A 120 -6.14 -25.48 -8.29
C SER A 120 -7.05 -26.07 -7.24
N TRP A 121 -8.15 -26.70 -7.69
CA TRP A 121 -9.11 -27.38 -6.82
C TRP A 121 -8.51 -28.61 -6.15
N ILE A 122 -7.84 -29.49 -6.91
CA ILE A 122 -7.15 -30.67 -6.35
C ILE A 122 -6.09 -30.22 -5.33
N GLY A 123 -5.28 -29.21 -5.69
CA GLY A 123 -4.22 -28.71 -4.82
C GLY A 123 -4.75 -28.10 -3.53
N SER A 124 -5.74 -27.21 -3.61
CA SER A 124 -6.32 -26.59 -2.42
C SER A 124 -7.05 -27.59 -1.54
N PHE A 125 -7.77 -28.55 -2.14
CA PHE A 125 -8.40 -29.63 -1.40
C PHE A 125 -7.36 -30.46 -0.64
N LEU A 126 -6.31 -30.97 -1.32
CA LEU A 126 -5.28 -31.78 -0.68
C LEU A 126 -4.49 -30.98 0.37
N GLY A 127 -4.14 -29.73 0.08
CA GLY A 127 -3.40 -28.86 1.00
C GLY A 127 -4.18 -28.62 2.30
N ILE A 128 -5.44 -28.22 2.19
CA ILE A 128 -6.29 -28.00 3.36
C ILE A 128 -6.64 -29.32 4.05
N ALA A 129 -6.91 -30.40 3.30
CA ALA A 129 -7.21 -31.71 3.88
C ALA A 129 -6.06 -32.24 4.75
N VAL A 130 -4.81 -32.10 4.31
CA VAL A 130 -3.63 -32.49 5.11
C VAL A 130 -3.55 -31.69 6.41
N LEU A 131 -3.74 -30.37 6.35
CA LEU A 131 -3.72 -29.52 7.55
C LEU A 131 -4.87 -29.86 8.51
N CYS A 132 -6.08 -30.05 7.98
CA CYS A 132 -7.24 -30.48 8.76
C CYS A 132 -7.03 -31.85 9.39
N TYR A 133 -6.49 -32.82 8.64
CA TYR A 133 -6.18 -34.15 9.16
C TYR A 133 -5.19 -34.07 10.32
N ILE A 134 -4.09 -33.32 10.17
CA ILE A 134 -3.13 -33.14 11.26
C ILE A 134 -3.81 -32.43 12.45
N HIS A 135 -4.64 -31.43 12.22
CA HIS A 135 -5.34 -30.73 13.29
C HIS A 135 -6.28 -31.65 14.09
N TYR A 136 -7.21 -32.33 13.42
CA TYR A 136 -8.25 -33.14 14.07
C TYR A 136 -7.75 -34.50 14.54
N GLU A 137 -6.94 -35.19 13.74
CA GLU A 137 -6.54 -36.57 14.01
C GLU A 137 -5.25 -36.69 14.80
N VAL A 138 -4.39 -35.68 14.77
CA VAL A 138 -3.13 -35.67 15.54
C VAL A 138 -3.28 -34.70 16.71
N CYS A 139 -3.46 -33.40 16.45
CA CYS A 139 -3.27 -32.38 17.48
C CYS A 139 -4.35 -32.40 18.56
N LEU A 140 -5.63 -32.39 18.15
CA LEU A 140 -6.75 -32.41 19.10
C LEU A 140 -6.87 -33.72 19.89
N LYS A 141 -6.30 -34.83 19.42
CA LYS A 141 -6.22 -36.08 20.20
C LYS A 141 -5.19 -36.03 21.31
N TYR A 142 -4.09 -35.28 21.13
CA TYR A 142 -3.07 -35.12 22.17
C TYR A 142 -3.46 -34.05 23.19
N THR A 143 -3.97 -32.90 22.74
CA THR A 143 -4.46 -31.84 23.63
C THR A 143 -5.43 -30.90 22.91
N GLU A 144 -6.49 -30.48 23.59
CA GLU A 144 -7.53 -29.62 23.02
C GLU A 144 -7.03 -28.23 22.64
N ASN A 145 -5.90 -27.81 23.20
CA ASN A 145 -5.34 -26.48 23.00
C ASN A 145 -4.43 -26.39 21.77
N LEU A 146 -3.97 -27.52 21.23
CA LEU A 146 -2.99 -27.55 20.14
C LEU A 146 -3.68 -27.33 18.78
N ILE A 147 -3.66 -26.09 18.30
CA ILE A 147 -4.24 -25.69 17.00
C ILE A 147 -3.20 -25.78 15.88
N PHE A 148 -3.51 -26.50 14.81
CA PHE A 148 -2.61 -26.65 13.65
C PHE A 148 -3.08 -25.92 12.38
N ILE A 149 -4.34 -25.47 12.34
CA ILE A 149 -4.89 -24.75 11.21
C ILE A 149 -5.66 -23.52 11.72
N VAL A 150 -5.37 -22.37 11.12
CA VAL A 150 -6.07 -21.10 11.33
C VAL A 150 -6.65 -20.61 10.01
N GLY A 151 -7.65 -19.73 10.08
CA GLY A 151 -8.40 -19.25 8.90
C GLY A 151 -7.53 -18.64 7.80
N SER A 152 -6.37 -18.05 8.13
CA SER A 152 -5.44 -17.49 7.15
C SER A 152 -4.90 -18.53 6.15
N PHE A 153 -4.82 -19.82 6.52
CA PHE A 153 -4.36 -20.86 5.61
C PHE A 153 -5.31 -21.09 4.43
N GLY A 154 -6.59 -20.70 4.53
CA GLY A 154 -7.48 -20.67 3.38
C GLY A 154 -6.99 -19.70 2.29
N ALA A 155 -6.58 -18.49 2.68
CA ALA A 155 -6.00 -17.52 1.75
C ALA A 155 -4.62 -17.97 1.23
N GLN A 156 -3.83 -18.65 2.07
CA GLN A 156 -2.57 -19.27 1.63
C GLN A 156 -2.81 -20.36 0.59
N ALA A 157 -3.82 -21.22 0.74
CA ALA A 157 -4.18 -22.22 -0.27
C ALA A 157 -4.52 -21.55 -1.61
N VAL A 158 -5.27 -20.44 -1.60
CA VAL A 158 -5.55 -19.68 -2.83
C VAL A 158 -4.26 -19.23 -3.50
N LEU A 159 -3.31 -18.67 -2.74
CA LEU A 159 -2.03 -18.23 -3.32
C LEU A 159 -1.18 -19.41 -3.84
N LEU A 160 -1.03 -20.47 -3.03
CA LEU A 160 -0.16 -21.60 -3.36
C LEU A 160 -0.69 -22.43 -4.53
N PHE A 161 -2.00 -22.57 -4.67
CA PHE A 161 -2.59 -23.45 -5.68
C PHE A 161 -3.23 -22.68 -6.82
N ALA A 162 -3.92 -21.57 -6.60
CA ALA A 162 -4.54 -20.80 -7.69
C ALA A 162 -3.58 -19.82 -8.37
N ALA A 163 -2.53 -19.38 -7.68
CA ALA A 163 -1.53 -18.46 -8.21
C ALA A 163 -0.07 -18.82 -7.84
N PRO A 164 0.39 -20.06 -8.11
CA PRO A 164 1.70 -20.56 -7.64
C PRO A 164 2.90 -19.73 -8.10
N LYS A 165 2.80 -19.09 -9.26
CA LYS A 165 3.85 -18.23 -9.83
C LYS A 165 3.88 -16.81 -9.23
N ALA A 166 2.90 -16.45 -8.39
CA ALA A 166 2.85 -15.14 -7.78
C ALA A 166 4.07 -14.94 -6.85
N PRO A 167 4.73 -13.76 -6.87
CA PRO A 167 5.84 -13.48 -5.96
C PRO A 167 5.49 -13.64 -4.48
N LEU A 168 4.24 -13.35 -4.12
CA LEU A 168 3.74 -13.44 -2.74
C LEU A 168 3.42 -14.88 -2.29
N ALA A 169 3.33 -15.83 -3.23
CA ALA A 169 3.06 -17.24 -2.97
C ALA A 169 4.35 -18.05 -2.71
N GLN A 170 5.54 -17.45 -2.88
CA GLN A 170 6.81 -18.17 -2.82
C GLN A 170 7.10 -18.70 -1.40
N PRO A 171 7.86 -19.80 -1.26
CA PRO A 171 8.05 -20.49 0.02
C PRO A 171 8.55 -19.58 1.14
N TRP A 172 9.51 -18.70 0.86
CA TRP A 172 10.01 -17.73 1.84
C TRP A 172 8.90 -16.85 2.40
N ASN A 173 8.07 -16.28 1.53
CA ASN A 173 6.98 -15.42 1.92
C ASN A 173 5.93 -16.20 2.72
N ALA A 174 5.58 -17.40 2.27
CA ALA A 174 4.61 -18.25 2.98
C ALA A 174 5.07 -18.63 4.39
N VAL A 175 6.33 -19.04 4.58
CA VAL A 175 6.82 -19.51 5.89
C VAL A 175 7.25 -18.35 6.78
N ILE A 176 8.15 -17.50 6.31
CA ILE A 176 8.69 -16.39 7.11
C ILE A 176 7.62 -15.31 7.30
N GLY A 177 6.80 -15.03 6.30
CA GLY A 177 5.74 -14.03 6.39
C GLY A 177 4.70 -14.40 7.44
N ASN A 178 4.29 -15.67 7.53
CA ASN A 178 3.43 -16.12 8.62
C ASN A 178 4.14 -16.09 9.98
N GLY A 179 5.40 -16.50 10.07
CA GLY A 179 6.16 -16.48 11.32
C GLY A 179 6.33 -15.08 11.92
N VAL A 180 6.78 -14.11 11.13
CA VAL A 180 6.95 -12.71 11.61
C VAL A 180 5.62 -12.04 11.92
N SER A 181 4.56 -12.42 11.20
CA SER A 181 3.22 -11.90 11.45
C SER A 181 2.62 -12.47 12.73
N ALA A 182 2.80 -13.77 13.00
CA ALA A 182 2.44 -14.39 14.26
C ALA A 182 3.17 -13.74 15.44
N PHE A 183 4.47 -13.46 15.29
CA PHE A 183 5.24 -12.74 16.31
C PHE A 183 4.67 -11.35 16.59
N ALA A 184 4.40 -10.57 15.54
CA ALA A 184 3.79 -9.24 15.69
C ALA A 184 2.42 -9.30 16.38
N GLY A 185 1.58 -10.28 16.01
CA GLY A 185 0.26 -10.48 16.61
C GLY A 185 0.30 -10.83 18.10
N ILE A 186 1.14 -11.80 18.50
CA ILE A 186 1.31 -12.18 19.90
C ILE A 186 1.89 -11.04 20.74
N CYS A 187 2.85 -10.28 20.22
CA CYS A 187 3.38 -9.10 20.90
C CYS A 187 2.30 -8.02 21.08
N ALA A 188 1.50 -7.75 20.05
CA ALA A 188 0.41 -6.78 20.14
C ALA A 188 -0.68 -7.22 21.12
N TRP A 189 -1.00 -8.52 21.15
CA TRP A 189 -1.89 -9.11 22.16
C TRP A 189 -1.35 -8.86 23.58
N HIS A 190 -0.11 -9.25 23.89
CA HIS A 190 0.43 -9.10 25.25
C HIS A 190 0.51 -7.63 25.71
N ILE A 191 0.95 -6.72 24.84
CA ILE A 191 1.19 -5.32 25.22
C ILE A 191 -0.12 -4.54 25.29
N VAL A 192 -0.98 -4.67 24.28
CA VAL A 192 -2.14 -3.79 24.10
C VAL A 192 -3.44 -4.53 24.39
N GLY A 193 -3.50 -5.80 24.02
CA GLY A 193 -4.69 -6.61 24.20
C GLY A 193 -4.93 -6.98 25.65
N ASP A 194 -4.05 -7.80 26.21
CA ASP A 194 -4.08 -8.25 27.61
C ASP A 194 -3.59 -7.13 28.55
N GLY A 195 -2.47 -6.48 28.20
CA GLY A 195 -1.85 -5.45 29.04
C GLY A 195 -2.69 -4.17 29.21
N LEU A 196 -3.26 -3.63 28.13
CA LEU A 196 -4.07 -2.40 28.17
C LEU A 196 -5.59 -2.64 28.06
N GLY A 197 -6.04 -3.84 27.69
CA GLY A 197 -7.46 -4.15 27.51
C GLY A 197 -8.08 -3.59 26.22
N VAL A 198 -7.28 -3.12 25.25
CA VAL A 198 -7.78 -2.38 24.06
C VAL A 198 -7.71 -3.23 22.79
N MET A 199 -8.67 -4.14 22.63
CA MET A 199 -8.71 -5.14 21.54
C MET A 199 -8.65 -4.56 20.12
N TRP A 200 -9.42 -3.52 19.84
CA TRP A 200 -9.50 -2.93 18.49
C TRP A 200 -8.15 -2.33 18.07
N LEU A 201 -7.42 -1.75 19.03
CA LEU A 201 -6.10 -1.17 18.81
C LEU A 201 -5.05 -2.25 18.67
N ALA A 202 -5.11 -3.31 19.48
CA ALA A 202 -4.22 -4.46 19.37
C ALA A 202 -4.30 -5.10 17.98
N GLY A 203 -5.50 -5.27 17.41
CA GLY A 203 -5.68 -5.82 16.07
C GLY A 203 -5.08 -4.92 14.98
N ALA A 204 -5.31 -3.60 15.07
CA ALA A 204 -4.73 -2.64 14.13
C ALA A 204 -3.20 -2.60 14.22
N LEU A 205 -2.63 -2.65 15.42
CA LEU A 205 -1.19 -2.67 15.65
C LEU A 205 -0.55 -3.99 15.18
N ALA A 206 -1.18 -5.13 15.46
CA ALA A 206 -0.71 -6.44 15.02
C ALA A 206 -0.49 -6.48 13.50
N VAL A 207 -1.52 -6.11 12.73
CA VAL A 207 -1.45 -6.15 11.25
C VAL A 207 -0.46 -5.13 10.71
N SER A 208 -0.47 -3.90 11.23
CA SER A 208 0.44 -2.84 10.75
C SER A 208 1.91 -3.17 11.03
N ILE A 209 2.23 -3.67 12.23
CA ILE A 209 3.60 -4.10 12.58
C ILE A 209 4.00 -5.34 11.77
N ALA A 210 3.09 -6.30 11.58
CA ALA A 210 3.33 -7.47 10.74
C ALA A 210 3.73 -7.08 9.31
N ILE A 211 3.06 -6.07 8.72
CA ILE A 211 3.40 -5.54 7.40
C ILE A 211 4.82 -4.95 7.39
N VAL A 212 5.20 -4.19 8.42
CA VAL A 212 6.56 -3.65 8.55
C VAL A 212 7.60 -4.77 8.60
N PHE A 213 7.38 -5.79 9.44
CA PHE A 213 8.30 -6.93 9.56
C PHE A 213 8.39 -7.76 8.27
N MET A 214 7.26 -7.97 7.59
CA MET A 214 7.24 -8.63 6.28
C MET A 214 8.03 -7.84 5.23
N HIS A 215 7.96 -6.50 5.26
CA HIS A 215 8.78 -5.65 4.38
C HIS A 215 10.27 -5.76 4.71
N TRP A 216 10.65 -5.71 5.98
CA TRP A 216 12.05 -5.82 6.39
C TRP A 216 12.66 -7.19 6.05
N THR A 217 11.88 -8.25 6.16
CA THR A 217 12.32 -9.62 5.88
C THR A 217 12.11 -10.04 4.41
N ASN A 218 11.62 -9.14 3.55
CA ASN A 218 11.23 -9.44 2.17
C ASN A 218 10.31 -10.66 2.04
N SER A 219 9.40 -10.83 3.01
CA SER A 219 8.53 -12.01 3.14
C SER A 219 7.05 -11.66 2.99
N LEU A 220 6.72 -10.58 2.29
CA LEU A 220 5.34 -10.09 2.14
C LEU A 220 4.39 -11.21 1.67
N HIS A 221 3.48 -11.57 2.56
CA HIS A 221 2.53 -12.66 2.39
C HIS A 221 1.18 -12.23 2.97
N PRO A 222 0.19 -11.88 2.13
CA PRO A 222 -1.11 -11.39 2.61
C PRO A 222 -1.80 -12.28 3.66
N PRO A 223 -1.74 -13.63 3.58
CA PRO A 223 -2.23 -14.50 4.65
C PRO A 223 -1.56 -14.25 6.01
N GLY A 224 -0.30 -13.81 6.04
CA GLY A 224 0.39 -13.39 7.26
C GLY A 224 -0.32 -12.25 7.98
N GLY A 225 -0.85 -11.27 7.26
CA GLY A 225 -1.66 -10.21 7.87
C GLY A 225 -2.89 -10.75 8.60
N ALA A 226 -3.58 -11.74 8.02
CA ALA A 226 -4.66 -12.44 8.70
C ALA A 226 -4.14 -13.27 9.90
N THR A 227 -2.98 -13.93 9.78
CA THR A 227 -2.33 -14.66 10.88
C THR A 227 -2.02 -13.77 12.09
N ALA A 228 -1.58 -12.52 11.86
CA ALA A 228 -1.35 -11.53 12.91
C ALA A 228 -2.65 -11.09 13.59
N LEU A 229 -3.70 -10.82 12.79
CA LEU A 229 -5.00 -10.42 13.32
C LEU A 229 -5.67 -11.56 14.11
N ILE A 230 -5.57 -12.79 13.62
CA ILE A 230 -6.03 -13.99 14.29
C ILE A 230 -5.37 -14.15 15.65
N ALA A 231 -4.06 -13.89 15.77
CA ALA A 231 -3.35 -13.96 17.05
C ALA A 231 -3.89 -13.01 18.13
N VAL A 232 -4.65 -11.97 17.74
CA VAL A 232 -5.31 -11.04 18.66
C VAL A 232 -6.80 -11.36 18.84
N MET A 233 -7.47 -11.81 17.77
CA MET A 233 -8.92 -12.01 17.74
C MET A 233 -9.38 -13.39 18.19
N GLU A 234 -8.56 -14.44 18.01
CA GLU A 234 -8.98 -15.82 18.31
C GLU A 234 -8.94 -16.15 19.80
N MET A 235 -9.77 -17.12 20.18
CA MET A 235 -10.04 -17.53 21.55
C MET A 235 -8.83 -18.15 22.26
N LYS A 236 -8.96 -18.23 23.60
CA LYS A 236 -8.09 -18.85 24.62
C LYS A 236 -6.96 -19.74 24.10
N ARG A 237 -7.23 -20.73 23.24
CA ARG A 237 -6.24 -21.65 22.68
C ARG A 237 -5.03 -20.95 22.06
N VAL A 238 -5.22 -19.89 21.27
CA VAL A 238 -4.09 -19.16 20.65
C VAL A 238 -3.29 -18.40 21.70
N HIS A 239 -3.97 -17.76 22.66
CA HIS A 239 -3.31 -17.04 23.75
C HIS A 239 -2.60 -17.98 24.74
N GLU A 240 -3.13 -19.18 24.96
CA GLU A 240 -2.51 -20.25 25.76
C GLU A 240 -1.25 -20.81 25.09
N LEU A 241 -1.24 -20.90 23.74
CA LEU A 241 -0.01 -21.20 22.99
C LEU A 241 1.01 -20.06 23.10
N SER A 242 0.54 -18.80 23.19
CA SER A 242 1.38 -17.60 23.26
C SER A 242 2.46 -17.63 22.16
N PHE A 243 3.75 -17.64 22.53
CA PHE A 243 4.85 -17.62 21.57
C PHE A 243 4.98 -18.93 20.79
N LEU A 244 4.41 -20.03 21.28
CA LEU A 244 4.38 -21.28 20.55
C LEU A 244 3.57 -21.15 19.25
N TYR A 245 2.59 -20.23 19.19
CA TYR A 245 1.82 -19.89 17.99
C TYR A 245 2.70 -19.62 16.74
N ILE A 246 3.89 -19.05 16.96
CA ILE A 246 4.86 -18.72 15.90
C ILE A 246 5.40 -20.00 15.25
N LEU A 247 5.86 -20.95 16.05
CA LEU A 247 6.38 -22.23 15.55
C LEU A 247 5.23 -23.12 15.08
N PHE A 248 4.14 -23.13 15.85
CA PHE A 248 2.99 -23.99 15.70
C PHE A 248 1.72 -23.16 15.99
N PRO A 249 0.85 -22.86 15.00
CA PRO A 249 0.84 -23.37 13.64
C PRO A 249 1.62 -22.54 12.62
N ALA A 250 1.97 -21.27 12.90
CA ALA A 250 2.27 -20.31 11.83
C ALA A 250 3.42 -20.74 10.88
N MET A 251 4.52 -21.25 11.42
CA MET A 251 5.63 -21.76 10.60
C MET A 251 5.42 -23.21 10.18
N LEU A 252 5.15 -24.12 11.10
CA LEU A 252 5.11 -25.56 10.80
C LEU A 252 3.96 -25.93 9.85
N ALA A 253 2.75 -25.43 10.08
CA ALA A 253 1.63 -25.69 9.17
C ALA A 253 1.87 -25.03 7.81
N SER A 254 2.50 -23.85 7.77
CA SER A 254 2.90 -23.23 6.50
C SER A 254 3.93 -24.08 5.73
N MET A 255 4.91 -24.66 6.42
CA MET A 255 5.88 -25.58 5.80
C MET A 255 5.21 -26.83 5.23
N VAL A 256 4.28 -27.45 5.97
CA VAL A 256 3.50 -28.59 5.49
C VAL A 256 2.67 -28.19 4.25
N HIS A 257 2.04 -27.03 4.29
CA HIS A 257 1.23 -26.54 3.17
C HIS A 257 2.07 -26.27 1.91
N VAL A 258 3.26 -25.68 2.09
CA VAL A 258 4.26 -25.49 1.03
C VAL A 258 4.75 -26.84 0.49
N ALA A 259 4.97 -27.85 1.34
CA ALA A 259 5.35 -29.18 0.89
C ALA A 259 4.28 -29.81 -0.02
N VAL A 260 3.00 -29.70 0.34
CA VAL A 260 1.91 -30.15 -0.55
C VAL A 260 1.88 -29.34 -1.84
N ALA A 261 2.12 -28.03 -1.79
CA ALA A 261 2.20 -27.18 -2.97
C ALA A 261 3.36 -27.55 -3.91
N LEU A 262 4.51 -27.96 -3.36
CA LEU A 262 5.64 -28.49 -4.14
C LEU A 262 5.25 -29.77 -4.88
N VAL A 263 4.53 -30.67 -4.22
CA VAL A 263 4.12 -31.94 -4.84
C VAL A 263 3.07 -31.69 -5.94
N VAL A 264 1.96 -31.03 -5.61
CA VAL A 264 0.84 -30.89 -6.57
C VAL A 264 1.19 -30.02 -7.77
N ASN A 265 1.85 -28.88 -7.56
CA ASN A 265 2.14 -27.97 -8.66
C ASN A 265 3.19 -28.53 -9.65
N ASN A 266 4.07 -29.45 -9.21
CA ASN A 266 5.06 -30.05 -10.10
C ASN A 266 4.57 -31.37 -10.73
N ILE A 267 3.65 -32.12 -10.09
CA ILE A 267 3.02 -33.30 -10.69
C ILE A 267 2.11 -32.93 -11.86
N SER A 268 1.52 -31.73 -11.83
CA SER A 268 0.59 -31.27 -12.86
C SER A 268 1.13 -31.34 -14.29
N ALA A 269 2.46 -31.38 -14.49
CA ALA A 269 3.16 -31.40 -15.78
C ALA A 269 2.76 -30.27 -16.77
N ASP A 270 1.93 -29.32 -16.32
CA ASP A 270 1.48 -28.16 -17.07
C ASP A 270 2.62 -27.14 -17.13
N PRO A 271 3.10 -26.73 -18.31
CA PRO A 271 4.12 -25.68 -18.43
C PRO A 271 3.74 -24.36 -17.72
N LEU A 272 2.43 -24.12 -17.55
CA LEU A 272 1.89 -22.96 -16.86
C LEU A 272 1.96 -23.08 -15.33
N ARG A 273 2.22 -24.27 -14.77
CA ARG A 273 2.45 -24.50 -13.35
C ARG A 273 3.89 -24.94 -13.07
N SER A 274 4.56 -24.19 -12.22
CA SER A 274 5.85 -24.57 -11.65
C SER A 274 5.97 -23.91 -10.29
N TYR A 275 6.44 -24.65 -9.30
CA TYR A 275 6.61 -24.15 -7.95
C TYR A 275 7.81 -24.82 -7.25
N PRO A 276 8.73 -24.07 -6.62
CA PRO A 276 8.73 -22.63 -6.48
C PRO A 276 9.41 -21.94 -7.66
N MET A 277 9.06 -20.68 -7.90
CA MET A 277 9.80 -19.82 -8.84
C MET A 277 11.08 -19.28 -8.20
N THR A 278 11.06 -19.06 -6.88
CA THR A 278 12.20 -18.59 -6.09
C THR A 278 12.13 -19.14 -4.67
N TRP A 279 13.22 -19.70 -4.15
CA TRP A 279 13.30 -20.18 -2.76
C TRP A 279 13.52 -19.06 -1.75
N ILE A 280 14.42 -18.14 -2.06
CA ILE A 280 14.81 -17.00 -1.22
C ILE A 280 14.72 -15.69 -2.02
N PRO A 281 14.34 -14.58 -1.39
CA PRO A 281 14.14 -13.30 -2.08
C PRO A 281 15.46 -12.67 -2.55
N PHE A 282 16.61 -13.10 -2.00
CA PHE A 282 17.90 -12.47 -2.22
C PHE A 282 18.63 -12.91 -3.50
N ASN A 283 18.13 -13.92 -4.22
CA ASN A 283 18.79 -14.43 -5.42
C ASN A 283 18.28 -13.79 -6.73
N MET A 284 17.66 -12.61 -6.65
CA MET A 284 17.23 -11.89 -7.83
C MET A 284 18.40 -11.10 -8.44
N LYS A 285 18.91 -11.57 -9.59
CA LYS A 285 19.76 -10.74 -10.45
C LYS A 285 18.98 -9.45 -10.77
N PRO A 286 19.59 -8.26 -10.64
CA PRO A 286 18.90 -7.02 -10.97
C PRO A 286 18.42 -7.10 -12.41
N LYS A 287 17.12 -6.87 -12.65
CA LYS A 287 16.61 -6.66 -14.00
C LYS A 287 17.35 -5.43 -14.54
N THR A 288 18.26 -5.65 -15.48
CA THR A 288 18.83 -4.59 -16.32
C THR A 288 17.65 -3.86 -16.95
N LYS A 289 17.46 -2.60 -16.56
CA LYS A 289 16.40 -1.73 -17.06
C LYS A 289 16.66 -1.27 -18.48
#